data_AF-A0A2E4GIM5-F1
#
_entry.id   AF-A0A2E4GIM5-F1
#
_cell.length_a   1.000
_cell.length_b   1.000
_cell.length_c   1.000
_cell.angle_alpha   90.00
_cell.angle_beta   90.00
_cell.angle_gamma   90.00
#
_symmetry.space_group_name_H-M   'P 1'
#
loop_
_entity.id
_entity.type
_entity.pdbx_description
1 polymer ?
#
loop_
_entity_poly.entity_id
_entity_poly.type
_entity_poly.pdbx_seq_one_letter_code
_entity_poly.pdbx_strand_id
1 'polypeptide(L)'
;MIALQGCTIFMIVAVVGAFFCHEPELFFEKNSQVYIVEPSPPIIPEQKKLSEAFDSTHASESKVSEMVPKSLMAKDLSYFYDFVENEGYKIAERRDFDNGVIILKVRSRGSMINVIFEEDDKIQLRAHFDRPKEFNEVVANEWNKKFRWTKTYIDNDDDLVLESDIAIPVSEFYSETIIQMLGRFFTAGDIFVVWMNSTSDDDYQDTKRDISLGEKEKQI
;
A
#
# COMPACT_ATOMS: atom_id res chain seq x y z
N MET A 1 31.54 0.98 -24.59
CA MET A 1 31.06 1.01 -23.19
C MET A 1 29.53 1.07 -23.10
N ILE A 2 28.86 1.80 -24.00
CA ILE A 2 27.38 1.90 -24.06
C ILE A 2 26.69 0.55 -24.38
N ALA A 3 27.30 -0.29 -25.22
CA ALA A 3 26.72 -1.59 -25.59
C ALA A 3 26.61 -2.60 -24.43
N LEU A 4 27.43 -2.45 -23.37
CA LEU A 4 27.39 -3.37 -22.23
C LEU A 4 26.23 -3.06 -21.27
N GLN A 5 25.87 -1.78 -21.13
CA GLN A 5 24.76 -1.36 -20.27
C GLN A 5 23.39 -1.71 -20.85
N GLY A 6 23.23 -1.67 -22.19
CA GLY A 6 21.98 -2.05 -22.85
C GLY A 6 21.63 -3.54 -22.65
N CYS A 7 22.62 -4.43 -22.69
CA CYS A 7 22.40 -5.87 -22.50
C CYS A 7 21.95 -6.21 -21.07
N THR A 8 22.44 -5.49 -20.06
CA THR A 8 22.05 -5.73 -18.66
C THR A 8 20.60 -5.33 -18.40
N ILE A 9 20.17 -4.18 -18.93
CA ILE A 9 18.77 -3.71 -18.80
C ILE A 9 17.82 -4.69 -19.51
N PHE A 10 18.17 -5.15 -20.71
CA PHE A 10 17.33 -6.09 -21.45
C PHE A 10 17.19 -7.46 -20.74
N MET A 11 18.26 -7.96 -20.11
CA MET A 11 18.19 -9.20 -19.33
C MET A 11 17.31 -9.07 -18.08
N ILE A 12 17.37 -7.93 -17.37
CA ILE A 12 16.52 -7.71 -16.19
C ILE A 12 15.04 -7.65 -16.59
N VAL A 13 14.72 -6.92 -17.67
CA VAL A 13 13.34 -6.84 -18.18
C VAL A 13 12.84 -8.21 -18.66
N ALA A 14 13.68 -9.00 -19.33
CA ALA A 14 13.31 -10.34 -19.79
C ALA A 14 13.08 -11.33 -18.63
N VAL A 15 13.91 -11.29 -17.59
CA VAL A 15 13.73 -12.14 -16.40
C VAL A 15 12.45 -11.74 -15.65
N VAL A 16 12.23 -10.45 -15.41
CA VAL A 16 11.00 -9.97 -14.76
C VAL A 16 9.77 -10.31 -15.61
N GLY A 17 9.81 -10.10 -16.92
CA GLY A 17 8.72 -10.48 -17.83
C GLY A 17 8.41 -11.97 -17.85
N ALA A 18 9.43 -12.84 -17.76
CA ALA A 18 9.24 -14.28 -17.70
C ALA A 18 8.56 -14.74 -16.39
N PHE A 19 8.86 -14.08 -15.26
CA PHE A 19 8.14 -14.33 -13.99
C PHE A 19 6.67 -13.87 -14.05
N PHE A 20 6.37 -12.78 -14.76
CA PHE A 20 5.00 -12.27 -14.89
C PHE A 20 4.15 -13.01 -15.94
N CYS A 21 4.76 -13.61 -16.96
CA CYS A 21 4.03 -14.27 -18.04
C CYS A 21 3.71 -15.76 -17.77
N HIS A 22 4.16 -16.35 -16.66
CA HIS A 22 3.95 -17.80 -16.46
C HIS A 22 2.99 -18.24 -15.36
N GLU A 23 2.68 -17.48 -14.31
CA GLU A 23 1.72 -17.99 -13.31
C GLU A 23 0.92 -16.91 -12.54
N PRO A 24 -0.10 -16.25 -13.14
CA PRO A 24 -1.06 -15.47 -12.36
C PRO A 24 -2.19 -16.32 -11.74
N GLU A 25 -2.42 -17.58 -12.18
CA GLU A 25 -3.64 -18.32 -11.82
C GLU A 25 -3.46 -19.50 -10.84
N LEU A 26 -2.23 -19.94 -10.54
CA LEU A 26 -2.02 -21.16 -9.73
C LEU A 26 -1.98 -20.97 -8.21
N PHE A 27 -2.09 -19.74 -7.69
CA PHE A 27 -1.90 -19.47 -6.25
C PHE A 27 -3.15 -19.06 -5.48
N PHE A 28 -4.34 -19.05 -6.09
CA PHE A 28 -5.59 -18.71 -5.39
C PHE A 28 -6.30 -19.89 -4.72
N GLU A 29 -5.81 -21.13 -4.87
CA GLU A 29 -6.39 -22.29 -4.18
C GLU A 29 -5.61 -22.66 -2.91
N LYS A 30 -5.74 -21.84 -1.86
CA LYS A 30 -5.80 -22.36 -0.47
C LYS A 30 -6.31 -21.31 0.51
N ASN A 31 -7.59 -21.40 0.84
CA ASN A 31 -8.22 -21.02 2.10
C ASN A 31 -7.89 -19.65 2.72
N SER A 32 -7.63 -18.61 1.93
CA SER A 32 -7.71 -17.23 2.41
C SER A 32 -9.14 -16.73 2.15
N GLN A 33 -9.96 -16.64 3.19
CA GLN A 33 -11.24 -15.91 3.09
C GLN A 33 -10.92 -14.43 2.90
N VAL A 34 -10.82 -14.01 1.65
CA VAL A 34 -10.73 -12.59 1.28
C VAL A 34 -12.12 -12.01 1.46
N TYR A 35 -12.31 -11.20 2.50
CA TYR A 35 -13.53 -10.42 2.67
C TYR A 35 -13.48 -9.25 1.69
N ILE A 36 -14.26 -9.33 0.62
CA ILE A 36 -14.56 -8.18 -0.23
C ILE A 36 -15.50 -7.29 0.60
N VAL A 37 -14.97 -6.20 1.15
CA VAL A 37 -15.78 -5.17 1.80
C VAL A 37 -16.47 -4.39 0.69
N GLU A 38 -17.79 -4.55 0.56
CA GLU A 38 -18.58 -3.70 -0.33
C GLU A 38 -18.47 -2.24 0.16
N PRO A 39 -18.20 -1.28 -0.75
CA PRO A 39 -18.13 0.12 -0.37
C PRO A 39 -19.47 0.55 0.19
N SER A 40 -19.46 1.04 1.43
CA SER A 40 -20.64 1.59 2.07
C SER A 40 -21.12 2.82 1.30
N PRO A 41 -22.42 2.97 1.02
CA PRO A 41 -22.94 4.18 0.39
C PRO A 41 -22.65 5.40 1.29
N PRO A 42 -22.45 6.58 0.70
CA PRO A 42 -22.10 7.78 1.45
C PRO A 42 -23.19 8.11 2.48
N ILE A 43 -22.78 8.22 3.74
CA ILE A 43 -23.65 8.61 4.84
C ILE A 43 -24.00 10.10 4.65
N ILE A 44 -25.24 10.37 4.23
CA ILE A 44 -25.81 11.72 4.25
C ILE A 44 -26.17 12.01 5.72
N PRO A 45 -25.62 13.06 6.36
CA PRO A 45 -25.95 13.38 7.74
C PRO A 45 -27.42 13.82 7.83
N GLU A 46 -28.29 12.95 8.35
CA GLU A 46 -29.64 13.32 8.75
C GLU A 46 -29.60 14.27 9.96
N GLN A 47 -30.25 15.42 9.81
CA GLN A 47 -30.48 16.37 10.90
C GLN A 47 -31.34 15.73 11.99
N LYS A 48 -30.72 15.30 13.09
CA LYS A 48 -31.41 14.86 14.32
C LYS A 48 -32.24 16.01 14.89
N LYS A 49 -33.57 15.88 14.84
CA LYS A 49 -34.47 16.52 15.81
C LYS A 49 -34.54 15.64 17.06
N LEU A 50 -34.06 16.19 18.18
CA LEU A 50 -34.33 15.71 19.53
C LEU A 50 -35.83 15.85 19.83
N SER A 51 -36.51 14.73 20.13
CA SER A 51 -37.58 14.66 21.12
C SER A 51 -37.94 13.19 21.44
N GLU A 52 -37.52 12.78 22.64
CA GLU A 52 -38.15 11.89 23.63
C GLU A 52 -39.22 10.85 23.22
N ALA A 53 -38.99 9.59 23.64
CA ALA A 53 -39.88 8.68 24.40
C ALA A 53 -39.15 7.32 24.55
N PHE A 54 -38.51 6.99 25.68
CA PHE A 54 -39.03 6.36 26.91
C PHE A 54 -39.79 5.02 26.74
N ASP A 55 -39.22 4.00 27.41
CA ASP A 55 -39.70 2.68 27.83
C ASP A 55 -40.04 1.57 26.81
N SER A 56 -39.19 0.53 26.79
CA SER A 56 -39.61 -0.77 27.34
C SER A 56 -38.42 -1.68 27.65
N THR A 57 -38.40 -2.12 28.90
CA THR A 57 -37.64 -3.19 29.53
C THR A 57 -37.65 -4.50 28.71
N HIS A 58 -36.47 -5.03 28.37
CA HIS A 58 -36.24 -6.48 28.33
C HIS A 58 -34.76 -6.77 28.59
N ALA A 59 -34.53 -7.45 29.72
CA ALA A 59 -33.25 -8.00 30.11
C ALA A 59 -32.76 -9.00 29.07
N SER A 60 -31.61 -8.69 28.49
CA SER A 60 -30.70 -9.65 27.89
C SER A 60 -29.32 -9.20 28.35
N GLU A 61 -28.79 -9.86 29.39
CA GLU A 61 -27.38 -9.79 29.76
C GLU A 61 -26.55 -10.40 28.63
N SER A 62 -26.42 -9.70 27.51
CA SER A 62 -25.28 -9.89 26.63
C SER A 62 -24.12 -9.22 27.34
N LYS A 63 -23.26 -10.03 27.97
CA LYS A 63 -21.89 -9.66 28.27
C LYS A 63 -21.30 -9.06 26.99
N VAL A 64 -21.35 -7.73 26.88
CA VAL A 64 -20.45 -6.98 26.04
C VAL A 64 -19.11 -7.21 26.71
N SER A 65 -18.43 -8.26 26.26
CA SER A 65 -17.00 -8.38 26.47
C SER A 65 -16.43 -7.09 25.91
N GLU A 66 -16.07 -6.17 26.78
CA GLU A 66 -15.09 -5.14 26.44
C GLU A 66 -13.87 -5.92 25.92
N MET A 67 -13.83 -6.10 24.60
CA MET A 67 -12.63 -6.45 23.88
C MET A 67 -11.74 -5.23 24.08
N VAL A 68 -10.99 -5.26 25.18
CA VAL A 68 -9.79 -4.45 25.34
C VAL A 68 -9.01 -4.67 24.04
N PRO A 69 -8.71 -3.61 23.27
CA PRO A 69 -7.88 -3.73 22.07
C PRO A 69 -6.63 -4.49 22.50
N LYS A 70 -6.36 -5.61 21.83
CA LYS A 70 -5.30 -6.52 22.25
C LYS A 70 -3.98 -5.91 21.77
N SER A 71 -3.60 -4.80 22.40
CA SER A 71 -2.35 -4.08 22.18
C SER A 71 -1.24 -5.10 21.95
N LEU A 72 -0.58 -5.03 20.78
CA LEU A 72 0.53 -5.90 20.42
C LEU A 72 1.50 -5.96 21.60
N MET A 73 1.62 -7.14 22.22
CA MET A 73 2.46 -7.28 23.40
C MET A 73 3.92 -7.17 22.99
N ALA A 74 4.78 -6.69 23.88
CA ALA A 74 6.23 -6.61 23.61
C ALA A 74 6.82 -7.96 23.17
N LYS A 75 6.27 -9.07 23.70
CA LYS A 75 6.64 -10.43 23.31
C LYS A 75 6.30 -10.72 21.85
N ASP A 76 5.15 -10.26 21.38
CA ASP A 76 4.71 -10.50 20.02
C ASP A 76 5.64 -9.82 19.01
N LEU A 77 5.95 -8.54 19.26
CA LEU A 77 6.89 -7.78 18.44
C LEU A 77 8.29 -8.42 18.38
N SER A 78 8.77 -8.97 19.49
CA SER A 78 10.06 -9.67 19.51
C SER A 78 10.07 -10.88 18.58
N TYR A 79 9.01 -11.69 18.57
CA TYR A 79 8.92 -12.83 17.65
C TYR A 79 8.86 -12.39 16.20
N PHE A 80 8.18 -11.29 15.92
CA PHE A 80 8.15 -10.74 14.57
C PHE A 80 9.52 -10.27 14.10
N TYR A 81 10.32 -9.68 14.98
CA TYR A 81 11.69 -9.29 14.65
C TYR A 81 12.50 -10.51 14.25
N ASP A 82 12.51 -11.54 15.09
CA ASP A 82 13.23 -12.78 14.81
C ASP A 82 12.76 -13.41 13.49
N PHE A 83 11.44 -13.44 13.28
CA PHE A 83 10.83 -14.02 12.08
C PHE A 83 11.25 -13.27 10.81
N VAL A 84 11.11 -11.95 10.78
CA VAL A 84 11.45 -11.11 9.64
C VAL A 84 12.96 -11.09 9.38
N GLU A 85 13.79 -11.13 10.42
CA GLU A 85 15.25 -11.22 10.29
C GLU A 85 15.73 -12.58 9.75
N ASN A 86 15.08 -13.67 10.15
CA ASN A 86 15.37 -15.00 9.61
C ASN A 86 15.10 -15.09 8.09
N GLU A 87 14.16 -14.29 7.59
CA GLU A 87 13.85 -14.18 6.17
C GLU A 87 14.75 -13.17 5.42
N GLY A 88 15.76 -12.61 6.10
CA GLY A 88 16.79 -11.76 5.51
C GLY A 88 16.46 -10.27 5.44
N TYR A 89 15.37 -9.85 6.07
CA TYR A 89 15.05 -8.43 6.27
C TYR A 89 15.74 -7.91 7.54
N LYS A 90 15.79 -6.58 7.73
CA LYS A 90 16.33 -5.98 8.97
C LYS A 90 15.40 -4.92 9.52
N ILE A 91 15.17 -4.92 10.82
CA ILE A 91 14.47 -3.82 11.49
C ILE A 91 15.47 -2.70 11.76
N ALA A 92 15.27 -1.54 11.13
CA ALA A 92 16.16 -0.39 11.24
C ALA A 92 15.72 0.59 12.33
N GLU A 93 14.41 0.73 12.55
CA GLU A 93 13.85 1.69 13.50
C GLU A 93 12.49 1.19 14.01
N ARG A 94 12.16 1.55 15.25
CA ARG A 94 10.85 1.39 15.86
C ARG A 94 10.38 2.73 16.41
N ARG A 95 9.13 3.09 16.14
CA ARG A 95 8.45 4.22 16.75
C ARG A 95 7.09 3.77 17.28
N ASP A 96 6.86 4.03 18.56
CA ASP A 96 5.58 3.77 19.23
C ASP A 96 4.89 5.11 19.48
N PHE A 97 3.61 5.21 19.15
CA PHE A 97 2.81 6.41 19.31
C PHE A 97 1.75 6.22 20.40
N ASP A 98 1.36 7.32 21.06
CA ASP A 98 0.39 7.29 22.18
C ASP A 98 -1.01 6.82 21.77
N ASN A 99 -1.33 6.88 20.47
CA ASN A 99 -2.57 6.37 19.89
C ASN A 99 -2.53 4.87 19.56
N GLY A 100 -1.55 4.13 20.09
CA GLY A 100 -1.40 2.69 19.86
C GLY A 100 -0.81 2.30 18.51
N VAL A 101 -0.51 3.27 17.63
CA VAL A 101 0.16 2.99 16.36
C VAL A 101 1.62 2.65 16.61
N ILE A 102 2.10 1.57 15.97
CA ILE A 102 3.52 1.19 15.99
C ILE A 102 4.03 1.22 14.56
N ILE A 103 5.17 1.86 14.34
CA ILE A 103 5.83 1.91 13.03
C ILE A 103 7.19 1.23 13.13
N LEU A 104 7.39 0.20 12.32
CA LEU A 104 8.67 -0.47 12.14
C LEU A 104 9.25 -0.11 10.77
N LYS A 105 10.47 0.42 10.72
CA LYS A 105 11.21 0.55 9.47
C LYS A 105 11.91 -0.75 9.15
N VAL A 106 11.46 -1.42 8.09
CA VAL A 106 12.04 -2.67 7.60
C VAL A 106 12.90 -2.37 6.38
N ARG A 107 14.12 -2.90 6.37
CA ARG A 107 15.10 -2.73 5.29
C ARG A 107 15.34 -4.04 4.55
N SER A 108 15.37 -3.96 3.22
CA SER A 108 15.84 -5.04 2.34
C SER A 108 16.67 -4.45 1.21
N ARG A 109 17.87 -5.00 0.97
CA ARG A 109 18.72 -4.69 -0.21
C ARG A 109 18.92 -3.20 -0.54
N GLY A 110 18.85 -2.32 0.46
CA GLY A 110 19.02 -0.86 0.30
C GLY A 110 17.70 -0.07 0.28
N SER A 111 16.56 -0.74 0.06
CA SER A 111 15.22 -0.16 0.13
C SER A 111 14.69 -0.23 1.58
N MET A 112 13.85 0.74 1.95
CA MET A 112 13.21 0.81 3.27
C MET A 112 11.72 1.00 3.12
N ILE A 113 10.96 0.31 3.96
CA ILE A 113 9.50 0.41 4.04
C ILE A 113 9.08 0.50 5.50
N ASN A 114 7.97 1.16 5.76
CA ASN A 114 7.29 1.22 7.04
C ASN A 114 6.26 0.09 7.11
N VAL A 115 6.37 -0.74 8.14
CA VAL A 115 5.31 -1.67 8.56
C VAL A 115 4.59 -1.00 9.72
N ILE A 116 3.32 -0.67 9.51
CA ILE A 116 2.50 0.11 10.42
C ILE A 116 1.47 -0.82 11.04
N PHE A 117 1.45 -0.89 12.37
CA PHE A 117 0.44 -1.59 13.15
C PHE A 117 -0.58 -0.56 13.62
N GLU A 118 -1.80 -0.70 13.16
CA GLU A 118 -2.93 0.15 13.52
C GLU A 118 -3.71 -0.48 14.68
N GLU A 119 -4.47 0.35 15.41
CA GLU A 119 -5.23 -0.05 16.61
C GLU A 119 -6.31 -1.11 16.31
N ASP A 120 -6.76 -1.19 15.06
CA ASP A 120 -7.75 -2.15 14.53
C ASP A 120 -7.20 -3.57 14.27
N ASP A 121 -6.07 -3.94 14.89
CA ASP A 121 -5.38 -5.21 14.61
C ASP A 121 -5.05 -5.41 13.12
N LYS A 122 -4.66 -4.32 12.45
CA LYS A 122 -4.31 -4.29 11.03
C LYS A 122 -2.86 -3.87 10.86
N ILE A 123 -2.21 -4.50 9.88
CA ILE A 123 -0.87 -4.18 9.43
C ILE A 123 -0.98 -3.56 8.05
N GLN A 124 -0.35 -2.40 7.90
CA GLN A 124 -0.25 -1.71 6.62
C GLN A 124 1.21 -1.52 6.22
N LEU A 125 1.49 -1.64 4.93
CA LEU A 125 2.81 -1.40 4.37
C LEU A 125 2.82 -0.04 3.68
N ARG A 126 3.78 0.82 4.03
CA ARG A 126 3.98 2.12 3.39
C ARG A 126 5.44 2.34 3.03
N ALA A 127 5.70 3.04 1.95
CA ALA A 127 7.03 3.54 1.60
C ALA A 127 6.90 5.02 1.26
N HIS A 128 7.85 5.82 1.73
CA HIS A 128 7.91 7.25 1.46
C HIS A 128 9.07 7.53 0.53
N PHE A 129 8.83 8.41 -0.43
CA PHE A 129 9.79 8.83 -1.43
C PHE A 129 9.77 10.35 -1.51
N ASP A 130 10.92 10.93 -1.81
CA ASP A 130 10.98 12.36 -2.13
C ASP A 130 10.08 12.63 -3.34
N ARG A 131 9.20 13.60 -3.22
CA ARG A 131 8.32 13.99 -4.32
C ARG A 131 9.16 14.49 -5.51
N PRO A 132 9.05 13.88 -6.70
CA PRO A 132 9.72 14.41 -7.88
C PRO A 132 9.13 15.78 -8.24
N LYS A 133 9.97 16.71 -8.70
CA LYS A 133 9.56 18.08 -9.07
C LYS A 133 8.41 18.10 -10.08
N GLU A 134 8.33 17.09 -10.93
CA GLU A 134 7.34 16.94 -11.99
C GLU A 134 6.29 15.86 -11.66
N PHE A 135 5.98 15.67 -10.37
CA PHE A 135 4.91 14.75 -9.98
C PHE A 135 3.58 15.13 -10.63
N ASN A 136 2.97 14.16 -11.30
CA ASN A 136 1.70 14.33 -11.99
C ASN A 136 0.65 13.36 -11.45
N GLU A 137 -0.48 13.90 -11.01
CA GLU A 137 -1.61 13.11 -10.51
C GLU A 137 -2.19 12.14 -11.54
N VAL A 138 -2.15 12.48 -12.84
CA VAL A 138 -2.56 11.59 -13.93
C VAL A 138 -1.68 10.35 -13.96
N VAL A 139 -0.37 10.55 -13.83
CA VAL A 139 0.63 9.48 -13.80
C VAL A 139 0.34 8.58 -12.59
N ALA A 140 0.19 9.16 -11.39
CA ALA A 140 -0.19 8.42 -10.17
C ALA A 140 -1.51 7.64 -10.31
N ASN A 141 -2.52 8.22 -10.96
CA ASN A 141 -3.78 7.53 -11.23
C ASN A 141 -3.61 6.34 -12.17
N GLU A 142 -2.75 6.42 -13.18
CA GLU A 142 -2.43 5.28 -14.04
C GLU A 142 -1.71 4.16 -13.27
N TRP A 143 -0.79 4.51 -12.36
CA TRP A 143 -0.20 3.54 -11.43
C TRP A 143 -1.27 2.83 -10.61
N ASN A 144 -2.16 3.59 -9.96
CA ASN A 144 -3.23 3.05 -9.11
C ASN A 144 -4.21 2.16 -9.88
N LYS A 145 -4.51 2.49 -11.15
CA LYS A 145 -5.34 1.65 -12.03
C LYS A 145 -4.66 0.32 -12.37
N LYS A 146 -3.35 0.36 -12.62
CA LYS A 146 -2.55 -0.79 -13.08
C LYS A 146 -2.17 -1.73 -11.94
N PHE A 147 -1.79 -1.19 -10.78
CA PHE A 147 -1.27 -1.96 -9.65
C PHE A 147 -2.29 -2.00 -8.52
N ARG A 148 -3.33 -2.82 -8.65
CA ARG A 148 -4.46 -2.92 -7.71
C ARG A 148 -4.14 -3.40 -6.29
N TRP A 149 -2.87 -3.64 -5.99
CA TRP A 149 -2.40 -4.07 -4.69
C TRP A 149 -1.69 -2.95 -3.91
N THR A 150 -1.33 -1.86 -4.59
CA THR A 150 -0.77 -0.65 -3.97
C THR A 150 -1.44 0.59 -4.52
N LYS A 151 -1.54 1.62 -3.70
CA LYS A 151 -1.91 2.96 -4.15
C LYS A 151 -0.79 3.93 -3.87
N THR A 152 -0.71 4.97 -4.68
CA THR A 152 0.20 6.09 -4.49
C THR A 152 -0.55 7.41 -4.41
N TYR A 153 -0.07 8.28 -3.53
CA TYR A 153 -0.63 9.60 -3.25
C TYR A 153 0.43 10.50 -2.59
N ILE A 154 0.18 11.81 -2.55
CA ILE A 154 1.01 12.77 -1.80
C ILE A 154 0.40 12.92 -0.41
N ASP A 155 1.21 12.79 0.64
CA ASP A 155 0.76 13.01 2.01
C ASP A 155 0.82 14.49 2.44
N ASN A 156 0.52 14.76 3.71
CA ASN A 156 0.47 16.12 4.23
C ASN A 156 1.86 16.76 4.38
N ASP A 157 2.93 15.95 4.38
CA ASP A 157 4.31 16.40 4.48
C ASP A 157 4.94 16.66 3.10
N ASP A 158 4.12 16.58 2.04
CA ASP A 158 4.51 16.68 0.62
C ASP A 158 5.40 15.51 0.15
N ASP A 159 5.39 14.40 0.89
CA ASP A 159 6.09 13.18 0.51
C ASP A 159 5.20 12.34 -0.42
N LEU A 160 5.85 11.68 -1.38
CA LEU A 160 5.19 10.70 -2.23
C LEU A 160 5.12 9.37 -1.50
N VAL A 161 3.91 8.89 -1.26
CA VAL A 161 3.64 7.66 -0.54
C VAL A 161 3.24 6.57 -1.52
N LEU A 162 3.80 5.38 -1.33
CA LEU A 162 3.26 4.11 -1.82
C LEU A 162 2.70 3.35 -0.62
N GLU A 163 1.48 2.86 -0.72
CA GLU A 163 0.75 2.20 0.37
C GLU A 163 0.10 0.91 -0.13
N SER A 164 0.13 -0.15 0.67
CA SER A 164 -0.61 -1.38 0.36
C SER A 164 -2.11 -1.14 0.45
N ASP A 165 -2.87 -1.54 -0.57
CA ASP A 165 -4.33 -1.36 -0.60
C ASP A 165 -5.06 -2.38 0.29
N ILE A 166 -4.39 -3.49 0.61
CA ILE A 166 -4.89 -4.54 1.49
C ILE A 166 -4.22 -4.42 2.85
N ALA A 167 -5.03 -4.24 3.89
CA ALA A 167 -4.58 -4.39 5.27
C ALA A 167 -4.43 -5.87 5.62
N ILE A 168 -3.32 -6.23 6.24
CA ILE A 168 -3.03 -7.60 6.68
C ILE A 168 -3.49 -7.72 8.13
N PRO A 169 -4.35 -8.68 8.48
CA PRO A 169 -4.76 -8.83 9.87
C PRO A 169 -3.57 -9.25 10.73
N VAL A 170 -3.49 -8.75 11.98
CA VAL A 170 -2.41 -9.10 12.93
C VAL A 170 -2.39 -10.60 13.27
N SER A 171 -3.44 -11.37 12.97
CA SER A 171 -3.38 -12.84 13.04
C SER A 171 -2.35 -13.46 12.08
N GLU A 172 -2.03 -12.79 10.98
CA GLU A 172 -1.04 -13.21 9.96
C GLU A 172 0.37 -12.71 10.29
N PHE A 173 0.57 -12.14 11.48
CA PHE A 173 1.81 -11.51 11.89
C PHE A 173 3.03 -12.45 11.90
N TYR A 174 2.81 -13.76 12.02
CA TYR A 174 3.88 -14.78 11.96
C TYR A 174 3.73 -15.76 10.80
N SER A 175 2.87 -15.45 9.84
CA SER A 175 2.62 -16.37 8.74
C SER A 175 3.55 -16.11 7.57
N GLU A 176 3.64 -17.08 6.68
CA GLU A 176 4.31 -16.89 5.39
C GLU A 176 3.67 -15.74 4.59
N THR A 177 2.39 -15.41 4.86
CA THR A 177 1.68 -14.32 4.21
C THR A 177 2.34 -12.97 4.45
N ILE A 178 2.77 -12.63 5.68
CA ILE A 178 3.44 -11.34 5.91
C ILE A 178 4.77 -11.25 5.16
N ILE A 179 5.51 -12.36 5.05
CA ILE A 179 6.78 -12.43 4.31
C ILE A 179 6.56 -12.26 2.81
N GLN A 180 5.55 -12.95 2.26
CA GLN A 180 5.17 -12.82 0.85
C GLN A 180 4.70 -11.39 0.54
N MET A 181 3.91 -10.78 1.44
CA MET A 181 3.43 -9.41 1.29
C MET A 181 4.57 -8.40 1.38
N LEU A 182 5.51 -8.57 2.31
CA LEU A 182 6.73 -7.75 2.38
C LEU A 182 7.54 -7.86 1.08
N GLY A 183 7.80 -9.07 0.60
CA GLY A 183 8.53 -9.31 -0.65
C GLY A 183 7.86 -8.66 -1.87
N ARG A 184 6.54 -8.79 -1.98
CA ARG A 184 5.74 -8.12 -3.00
C ARG A 184 5.81 -6.59 -2.86
N PHE A 185 5.82 -6.07 -1.63
CA PHE A 185 5.87 -4.62 -1.38
C PHE A 185 7.21 -4.03 -1.78
N PHE A 186 8.31 -4.67 -1.41
CA PHE A 186 9.63 -4.26 -1.86
C PHE A 186 9.73 -4.28 -3.38
N THR A 187 9.22 -5.33 -4.03
CA THR A 187 9.21 -5.43 -5.50
C THR A 187 8.37 -4.31 -6.13
N ALA A 188 7.19 -4.03 -5.58
CA ALA A 188 6.34 -2.94 -6.06
C ALA A 188 7.02 -1.57 -5.89
N GLY A 189 7.71 -1.35 -4.77
CA GLY A 189 8.51 -0.15 -4.53
C GLY A 189 9.63 0.02 -5.55
N ASP A 190 10.37 -1.04 -5.86
CA ASP A 190 11.43 -0.99 -6.86
C ASP A 190 10.88 -0.68 -8.26
N ILE A 191 9.76 -1.29 -8.64
CA ILE A 191 9.06 -1.00 -9.92
C ILE A 191 8.55 0.44 -9.92
N PHE A 192 8.02 0.93 -8.81
CA PHE A 192 7.51 2.29 -8.67
C PHE A 192 8.62 3.31 -8.90
N VAL A 193 9.79 3.12 -8.30
CA VAL A 193 10.96 3.99 -8.50
C VAL A 193 11.39 4.01 -9.96
N VAL A 194 11.47 2.85 -10.62
CA VAL A 194 11.82 2.79 -12.05
C VAL A 194 10.79 3.53 -12.90
N TRP A 195 9.50 3.31 -12.62
CA TRP A 195 8.42 3.92 -13.37
C TRP A 195 8.37 5.44 -13.21
N MET A 196 8.59 5.96 -12.00
CA MET A 196 8.72 7.40 -11.74
C MET A 196 9.86 8.02 -12.53
N ASN A 197 11.02 7.36 -12.58
CA ASN A 197 12.18 7.86 -13.32
C ASN A 197 12.00 7.77 -14.85
N SER A 198 11.21 6.81 -15.34
CA SER A 198 10.93 6.70 -16.78
C SER A 198 9.96 7.76 -17.29
N THR A 199 9.00 8.17 -16.44
CA THR A 199 8.00 9.17 -16.80
C THR A 199 8.52 10.61 -16.72
N SER A 200 9.68 10.83 -16.11
CA SER A 200 10.36 12.13 -16.13
C SER A 200 11.22 12.37 -17.38
N ASP A 201 11.63 11.31 -18.09
CA ASP A 201 12.52 11.43 -19.27
C ASP A 201 11.75 11.42 -20.60
N ASP A 202 10.61 10.71 -20.68
CA ASP A 202 9.84 10.57 -21.90
C ASP A 202 8.69 11.59 -22.00
N ASP A 203 8.99 12.72 -22.62
CA ASP A 203 8.13 13.34 -23.64
C ASP A 203 6.71 13.80 -23.22
N TYR A 204 6.64 14.79 -22.32
CA TYR A 204 5.47 15.68 -22.18
C TYR A 204 5.30 16.68 -23.36
N GLN A 205 5.92 16.43 -24.51
CA GLN A 205 5.75 17.27 -25.71
C GLN A 205 4.57 16.83 -26.59
N ASP A 206 4.06 15.60 -26.47
CA ASP A 206 3.03 15.13 -27.41
C ASP A 206 1.60 15.55 -26.99
N THR A 207 1.30 15.63 -25.68
CA THR A 207 -0.01 16.12 -25.21
C THR A 207 -0.22 17.63 -25.39
N LYS A 208 0.85 18.42 -25.59
CA LYS A 208 0.72 19.85 -25.95
C LYS A 208 0.47 20.07 -27.44
N ARG A 209 0.81 19.12 -28.32
CA ARG A 209 0.54 19.25 -29.76
C ARG A 209 -0.94 19.16 -30.06
N ASP A 210 -1.66 18.24 -29.43
CA ASP A 210 -3.07 18.00 -29.71
C ASP A 210 -4.01 19.10 -29.18
N ILE A 211 -3.65 19.75 -28.07
CA ILE A 211 -4.43 20.89 -27.56
C ILE A 211 -4.24 22.14 -28.45
N SER A 212 -3.07 22.33 -29.07
CA SER A 212 -2.83 23.47 -29.97
C SER A 212 -3.47 23.29 -31.36
N LEU A 213 -3.76 22.05 -31.78
CA LEU A 213 -4.44 21.75 -33.04
C LEU A 213 -5.96 21.89 -32.90
N GLY A 214 -6.55 21.57 -31.74
CA GLY A 214 -7.98 21.74 -31.47
C GLY A 214 -8.47 23.18 -31.36
N GLU A 215 -7.58 24.15 -31.06
CA GLU A 215 -7.95 25.57 -31.01
C GLU A 215 -7.89 26.27 -32.37
N LYS A 216 -7.19 25.71 -33.37
CA LYS A 216 -7.14 26.30 -34.72
C LYS A 216 -8.32 25.93 -35.62
N GLU A 217 -9.06 24.86 -35.30
CA GLU A 217 -10.25 24.45 -36.08
C GLU A 217 -11.54 25.18 -35.67
N LYS A 218 -11.51 26.07 -34.68
CA LYS A 218 -12.66 26.91 -34.29
C LYS A 218 -12.62 28.34 -34.85
N GLN A 219 -11.70 28.65 -35.77
CA GLN A 219 -11.58 29.98 -36.38
C GLN A 219 -11.71 30.00 -37.91
N ILE A 220 -12.37 29.00 -38.51
CA ILE A 220 -12.73 29.02 -39.94
C ILE A 220 -14.25 28.96 -40.09
#